data_AF-A0A7K5HNX8-F1
#
_entry.id   AF-A0A7K5HNX8-F1
#
_cell.length_a   1.000
_cell.length_b   1.000
_cell.length_c   1.000
_cell.angle_alpha   90.00
_cell.angle_beta   90.00
_cell.angle_gamma   90.00
#
_symmetry.space_group_name_H-M   'P 1'
#
loop_
_entity.id
_entity.type
_entity.pdbx_description
1 polymer ?
#
loop_
_entity_poly.entity_id
_entity_poly.type
_entity_poly.pdbx_seq_one_letter_code
_entity_poly.pdbx_strand_id
1 'polypeptide(L)'
;AFLDLSGLIEIEGTWKGSTTLPCTYDPVQDCEQQLVMWAVEHDKNSATIIRRDESGDHVLLSKYRGRVSILKDAPGNVSIQILNLDMSDRGTYTCQVTWRMSNNSLITREITTKLEVVKVPVTKPVILAREPGLSVPAGARASLACVASGSPPIRYRWFRGAPGAAALPLGSQAELAWDSLQPSDAGTYFCEAENR
;
A
#
# COMPACT_ATOMS: atom_id res chain seq x y z
N ALA A 1 -11.04 24.12 -26.17
CA ALA A 1 -10.26 23.35 -25.20
C ALA A 1 -10.48 21.88 -25.50
N PHE A 2 -9.42 21.11 -25.70
CA PHE A 2 -9.55 19.68 -25.96
C PHE A 2 -9.69 18.94 -24.63
N LEU A 3 -10.71 18.09 -24.51
CA LEU A 3 -10.82 17.13 -23.41
C LEU A 3 -9.72 16.09 -23.61
N ASP A 4 -8.62 16.23 -22.88
CA ASP A 4 -7.53 15.25 -22.81
C ASP A 4 -7.40 14.75 -21.37
N LEU A 5 -7.08 13.47 -21.24
CA LEU A 5 -6.80 12.85 -19.95
C LEU A 5 -5.31 12.99 -19.63
N SER A 6 -5.03 13.36 -18.40
CA SER A 6 -3.70 13.43 -17.80
C SER A 6 -3.53 12.30 -16.79
N GLY A 7 -2.34 11.69 -16.78
CA GLY A 7 -2.01 10.57 -15.91
C GLY A 7 -0.55 10.17 -16.05
N LEU A 8 -0.18 9.06 -15.43
CA LEU A 8 1.16 8.48 -15.51
C LEU A 8 1.13 7.23 -16.37
N ILE A 9 2.20 6.99 -17.12
CA ILE A 9 2.33 5.83 -18.01
C ILE A 9 2.68 4.57 -17.19
N GLU A 10 3.46 4.73 -16.12
CA GLU A 10 3.90 3.64 -15.26
C GLU A 10 3.93 4.10 -13.80
N ILE A 11 3.50 3.21 -12.91
CA ILE A 11 3.47 3.42 -11.47
C ILE A 11 3.98 2.16 -10.78
N GLU A 12 4.79 2.37 -9.74
CA GLU A 12 5.21 1.32 -8.84
C GLU A 12 4.41 1.41 -7.53
N GLY A 13 3.76 0.31 -7.17
CA GLY A 13 3.07 0.14 -5.88
C GLY A 13 3.82 -0.85 -4.99
N THR A 14 3.80 -0.61 -3.68
CA THR A 14 4.36 -1.57 -2.71
C THR A 14 3.34 -2.63 -2.33
N TRP A 15 3.72 -3.91 -2.33
CA TRP A 15 2.88 -5.03 -1.90
C TRP A 15 2.31 -4.79 -0.49
N LYS A 16 1.01 -5.08 -0.31
CA LYS A 16 0.18 -4.76 0.88
C LYS A 16 0.02 -3.27 1.20
N GLY A 17 0.70 -2.39 0.47
CA GLY A 17 0.49 -0.95 0.53
C GLY A 17 -0.77 -0.52 -0.23
N SER A 18 -0.87 0.79 -0.44
CA SER A 18 -1.87 1.39 -1.31
C SER A 18 -1.17 2.18 -2.42
N THR A 19 -1.84 2.29 -3.56
CA THR A 19 -1.38 3.15 -4.66
C THR A 19 -2.55 3.89 -5.28
N THR A 20 -2.25 4.97 -5.97
CA THR A 20 -3.23 5.75 -6.74
C THR A 20 -2.83 5.74 -8.20
N LEU A 21 -3.75 5.35 -9.08
CA LEU A 21 -3.57 5.46 -10.53
C LEU A 21 -4.22 6.77 -10.98
N PRO A 22 -3.42 7.77 -11.38
CA PRO A 22 -3.90 9.10 -11.69
C PRO A 22 -4.61 9.10 -13.04
N CYS A 23 -5.81 9.68 -13.05
CA CYS A 23 -6.56 10.00 -14.25
C CYS A 23 -7.32 11.29 -13.95
N THR A 24 -6.84 12.38 -14.53
CA THR A 24 -7.39 13.72 -14.31
C THR A 24 -7.68 14.39 -15.64
N TYR A 25 -8.62 15.32 -15.64
CA TYR A 25 -8.90 16.19 -16.78
C TYR A 25 -9.31 17.56 -16.29
N ASP A 26 -9.14 18.57 -17.13
CA ASP A 26 -9.62 19.91 -16.83
C ASP A 26 -11.11 20.03 -17.21
N PRO A 27 -12.02 20.29 -16.25
CA PRO A 27 -13.44 20.42 -16.55
C PRO A 27 -13.71 21.60 -17.50
N VAL A 28 -14.54 21.35 -18.50
CA VAL A 28 -14.94 22.35 -19.50
C VAL A 28 -16.42 22.70 -19.29
N GLN A 29 -16.76 23.98 -19.38
CA GLN A 29 -18.09 24.52 -19.03
C GLN A 29 -19.27 23.93 -19.84
N ASP A 30 -18.99 23.38 -21.02
CA ASP A 30 -19.96 22.81 -21.98
C ASP A 30 -19.91 21.26 -22.04
N CYS A 31 -19.27 20.63 -21.05
CA CYS A 31 -19.02 19.20 -21.03
C CYS A 31 -19.47 18.59 -19.71
N GLU A 32 -20.47 17.72 -19.76
CA GLU A 32 -20.97 16.98 -18.60
C GLU A 32 -20.37 15.58 -18.57
N GLN A 33 -19.67 15.21 -17.49
CA GLN A 33 -19.16 13.85 -17.32
C GLN A 33 -20.31 12.86 -17.12
N GLN A 34 -20.42 11.86 -17.99
CA GLN A 34 -21.48 10.85 -17.95
C GLN A 34 -21.03 9.54 -17.33
N LEU A 35 -19.84 9.06 -17.71
CA LEU A 35 -19.34 7.75 -17.31
C LEU A 35 -17.83 7.82 -17.08
N VAL A 36 -17.38 7.25 -15.98
CA VAL A 36 -15.98 6.91 -15.73
C VAL A 36 -15.88 5.39 -15.64
N MET A 37 -14.90 4.80 -16.31
CA MET A 37 -14.65 3.38 -16.27
C MET A 37 -13.17 3.12 -16.09
N TRP A 38 -12.83 2.25 -15.14
CA TRP A 38 -11.50 1.69 -15.01
C TRP A 38 -11.54 0.22 -15.35
N ALA A 39 -10.70 -0.20 -16.29
CA ALA A 39 -10.48 -1.58 -16.66
C ALA A 39 -9.03 -1.99 -16.39
N VAL A 40 -8.80 -3.28 -16.19
CA VAL A 40 -7.46 -3.87 -16.12
C VAL A 40 -7.34 -4.95 -17.17
N GLU A 41 -6.19 -4.97 -17.83
CA GLU A 41 -5.77 -6.02 -18.74
C GLU A 41 -4.64 -6.84 -18.11
N HIS A 42 -4.85 -8.16 -18.06
CA HIS A 42 -3.86 -9.14 -17.60
C HIS A 42 -3.85 -10.33 -18.55
N ASP A 43 -2.68 -10.69 -19.09
CA ASP A 43 -2.49 -11.82 -20.03
C ASP A 43 -3.54 -11.88 -21.17
N LYS A 44 -3.87 -10.72 -21.77
CA LYS A 44 -4.89 -10.52 -22.82
C LYS A 44 -6.36 -10.67 -22.38
N ASN A 45 -6.62 -10.78 -21.09
CA ASN A 45 -7.97 -10.75 -20.54
C ASN A 45 -8.23 -9.37 -19.95
N SER A 46 -9.12 -8.60 -20.58
CA SER A 46 -9.55 -7.29 -20.11
C SER A 46 -10.81 -7.43 -19.27
N ALA A 47 -10.86 -6.74 -18.12
CA ALA A 47 -12.03 -6.72 -17.27
C ALA A 47 -12.23 -5.36 -16.59
N THR A 48 -13.48 -4.91 -16.55
CA THR A 48 -13.84 -3.66 -15.87
C THR A 48 -13.79 -3.85 -14.36
N ILE A 49 -13.00 -3.01 -13.69
CA ILE A 49 -12.83 -3.02 -12.25
C ILE A 49 -13.97 -2.29 -11.56
N ILE A 50 -14.13 -1.02 -11.92
CA ILE A 50 -15.06 -0.09 -11.31
C ILE A 50 -15.57 0.86 -12.39
N ARG A 51 -16.85 1.20 -12.33
CA ARG A 51 -17.43 2.28 -13.12
C ARG A 51 -18.15 3.27 -12.22
N ARG A 52 -18.22 4.52 -12.64
CA ARG A 52 -19.03 5.56 -11.99
C ARG A 52 -19.96 6.17 -13.02
N ASP A 53 -21.24 6.11 -12.71
CA ASP A 53 -22.33 6.74 -13.45
C ASP A 53 -23.16 7.63 -12.51
N GLU A 54 -24.29 8.15 -12.99
CA GLU A 54 -25.20 9.01 -12.22
C GLU A 54 -25.71 8.37 -10.93
N SER A 55 -25.76 7.04 -10.85
CA SER A 55 -26.20 6.31 -9.64
C SER A 55 -25.07 6.07 -8.62
N GLY A 56 -23.82 6.37 -8.99
CA GLY A 56 -22.65 6.26 -8.13
C GLY A 56 -21.61 5.25 -8.63
N ASP A 57 -20.84 4.72 -7.69
CA ASP A 57 -19.67 3.88 -7.95
C ASP A 57 -20.07 2.38 -7.89
N HIS A 58 -19.74 1.63 -8.93
CA HIS A 58 -20.06 0.19 -9.06
C HIS A 58 -18.81 -0.64 -9.28
N VAL A 59 -18.42 -1.43 -8.28
CA VAL A 59 -17.27 -2.36 -8.38
C VAL A 59 -17.73 -3.69 -8.98
N LEU A 60 -17.26 -3.97 -10.20
CA LEU A 60 -17.69 -5.11 -11.00
C LEU A 60 -16.81 -6.35 -10.78
N LEU A 61 -15.49 -6.17 -10.62
CA LEU A 61 -14.60 -7.28 -10.30
C LEU A 61 -14.57 -7.57 -8.80
N SER A 62 -14.96 -8.79 -8.43
CA SER A 62 -14.99 -9.25 -7.04
C SER A 62 -13.65 -9.08 -6.31
N LYS A 63 -12.52 -9.31 -7.00
CA LYS A 63 -11.17 -9.18 -6.42
C LYS A 63 -10.82 -7.77 -5.94
N TYR A 64 -11.53 -6.73 -6.39
CA TYR A 64 -11.30 -5.34 -5.98
C TYR A 64 -12.36 -4.79 -5.00
N ARG A 65 -13.39 -5.58 -4.67
CA ARG A 65 -14.45 -5.13 -3.73
C ARG A 65 -13.87 -4.79 -2.37
N GLY A 66 -14.25 -3.63 -1.84
CA GLY A 66 -13.80 -3.12 -0.54
C GLY A 66 -12.38 -2.56 -0.51
N ARG A 67 -11.67 -2.52 -1.65
CA ARG A 67 -10.30 -1.99 -1.72
C ARG A 67 -10.02 -1.07 -2.91
N VAL A 68 -10.96 -0.89 -3.83
CA VAL A 68 -10.86 0.11 -4.90
C VAL A 68 -11.88 1.22 -4.68
N SER A 69 -11.48 2.46 -4.93
CA SER A 69 -12.39 3.61 -4.96
C SER A 69 -11.92 4.62 -5.99
N ILE A 70 -12.84 5.29 -6.67
CA ILE A 70 -12.50 6.43 -7.54
C ILE A 70 -12.47 7.69 -6.65
N LEU A 71 -11.41 8.48 -6.74
CA LEU A 71 -11.24 9.71 -5.97
C LEU A 71 -12.26 10.79 -6.39
N LYS A 72 -12.57 11.70 -5.47
CA LYS A 72 -13.56 12.81 -5.60
C LYS A 72 -13.07 14.09 -4.91
N ASP A 73 -11.77 14.19 -4.65
CA ASP A 73 -11.11 15.27 -3.94
C ASP A 73 -11.10 16.60 -4.72
N ALA A 74 -11.08 16.54 -6.05
CA ALA A 74 -11.16 17.71 -6.92
C ALA A 74 -12.05 17.46 -8.16
N PRO A 75 -12.71 18.50 -8.70
CA PRO A 75 -13.38 18.42 -9.99
C PRO A 75 -12.42 17.94 -11.08
N GLY A 76 -12.84 16.98 -11.90
CA GLY A 76 -12.00 16.39 -12.95
C GLY A 76 -11.03 15.32 -12.47
N ASN A 77 -10.91 15.08 -11.16
CA ASN A 77 -10.14 13.95 -10.64
C ASN A 77 -10.99 12.68 -10.63
N VAL A 78 -10.60 11.71 -11.46
CA VAL A 78 -11.24 10.40 -11.58
C VAL A 78 -10.23 9.27 -11.42
N SER A 79 -9.13 9.57 -10.74
CA SER A 79 -8.10 8.61 -10.34
C SER A 79 -8.67 7.50 -9.48
N ILE A 80 -8.11 6.29 -9.53
CA ILE A 80 -8.49 5.22 -8.59
C ILE A 80 -7.43 5.01 -7.54
N GLN A 81 -7.86 4.82 -6.29
CA GLN A 81 -7.03 4.32 -5.21
C GLN A 81 -7.28 2.82 -5.05
N ILE A 82 -6.20 2.04 -5.04
CA ILE A 82 -6.21 0.60 -4.79
C ILE A 82 -5.49 0.36 -3.47
N LEU A 83 -6.21 -0.17 -2.49
CA LEU A 83 -5.71 -0.54 -1.16
C LEU A 83 -5.26 -2.01 -1.14
N ASN A 84 -4.40 -2.33 -0.18
CA ASN A 84 -3.93 -3.70 0.11
C ASN A 84 -3.44 -4.42 -1.15
N LEU A 85 -2.54 -3.78 -1.90
CA LEU A 85 -2.03 -4.28 -3.17
C LEU A 85 -1.57 -5.73 -3.07
N ASP A 86 -1.95 -6.51 -4.07
CA ASP A 86 -1.47 -7.87 -4.26
C ASP A 86 -0.58 -7.99 -5.50
N MET A 87 0.27 -9.02 -5.55
CA MET A 87 1.12 -9.26 -6.72
C MET A 87 0.30 -9.52 -7.99
N SER A 88 -0.91 -10.04 -7.83
CA SER A 88 -1.90 -10.26 -8.90
C SER A 88 -2.62 -8.98 -9.37
N ASP A 89 -2.32 -7.82 -8.77
CA ASP A 89 -2.80 -6.51 -9.23
C ASP A 89 -1.89 -5.89 -10.29
N ARG A 90 -0.74 -6.49 -10.57
CA ARG A 90 0.10 -6.09 -11.70
C ARG A 90 -0.69 -6.16 -13.00
N GLY A 91 -0.47 -5.20 -13.89
CA GLY A 91 -1.13 -5.17 -15.19
C GLY A 91 -1.23 -3.78 -15.77
N THR A 92 -1.92 -3.68 -16.90
CA THR A 92 -2.18 -2.41 -17.57
C THR A 92 -3.60 -1.98 -17.24
N TYR A 93 -3.74 -0.79 -16.68
CA TYR A 93 -5.01 -0.22 -16.28
C TYR A 93 -5.41 0.86 -17.28
N THR A 94 -6.65 0.83 -17.73
CA THR A 94 -7.20 1.83 -18.65
C THR A 94 -8.25 2.65 -17.91
N CYS A 95 -8.00 3.96 -17.80
CA CYS A 95 -9.02 4.92 -17.41
C CYS A 95 -9.73 5.40 -18.67
N GLN A 96 -11.05 5.26 -18.71
CA GLN A 96 -11.89 5.74 -19.77
C GLN A 96 -12.93 6.71 -19.20
N VAL A 97 -13.06 7.89 -19.80
CA VAL A 97 -14.05 8.89 -19.40
C VAL A 97 -14.88 9.28 -20.61
N THR A 98 -16.20 9.32 -20.42
CA THR A 98 -17.17 9.72 -21.43
C THR A 98 -17.88 10.98 -20.96
N TRP A 99 -17.88 12.01 -21.80
CA TRP A 99 -18.58 13.28 -21.59
C TRP A 99 -19.70 13.46 -22.62
N ARG A 100 -20.75 14.17 -22.21
CA ARG A 100 -21.79 14.70 -23.09
C ARG A 100 -21.51 16.18 -23.35
N MET A 101 -21.40 16.53 -24.63
CA MET A 101 -21.23 17.91 -25.09
C MET A 101 -22.59 18.61 -25.24
N SER A 102 -22.60 19.95 -25.35
CA SER A 102 -23.83 20.75 -25.54
C SER A 102 -24.66 20.38 -26.78
N ASN A 103 -24.03 19.83 -27.83
CA ASN A 103 -24.72 19.32 -29.02
C ASN A 103 -25.27 17.89 -28.83
N ASN A 104 -25.31 17.40 -27.59
CA ASN A 104 -25.71 16.05 -27.19
C ASN A 104 -24.81 14.92 -27.75
N SER A 105 -23.66 15.24 -28.32
CA SER A 105 -22.67 14.24 -28.74
C SER A 105 -21.90 13.69 -27.54
N LEU A 106 -21.52 12.42 -27.63
CA LEU A 106 -20.69 11.76 -26.63
C LEU A 106 -19.24 11.72 -27.11
N ILE A 107 -18.33 12.18 -26.26
CA ILE A 107 -16.89 12.08 -26.48
C ILE A 107 -16.32 11.15 -25.42
N THR A 108 -15.52 10.19 -25.85
CA THR A 108 -14.80 9.28 -24.96
C THR A 108 -13.31 9.45 -25.16
N ARG A 109 -12.57 9.51 -24.04
CA ARG A 109 -11.10 9.46 -24.02
C ARG A 109 -10.64 8.38 -23.08
N GLU A 110 -9.45 7.88 -23.35
CA GLU A 110 -8.80 6.89 -22.50
C GLU A 110 -7.31 7.18 -22.32
N ILE A 111 -6.78 6.77 -21.18
CA ILE A 111 -5.35 6.75 -20.88
C ILE A 111 -5.01 5.44 -20.18
N THR A 112 -3.84 4.90 -20.50
CA THR A 112 -3.34 3.65 -19.94
C THR A 112 -2.19 3.90 -18.98
N THR A 113 -2.21 3.15 -17.87
CA THR A 113 -1.18 3.17 -16.82
C THR A 113 -0.78 1.74 -16.50
N LYS A 114 0.51 1.44 -16.61
CA LYS A 114 1.07 0.17 -16.18
C LYS A 114 1.35 0.21 -14.67
N LEU A 115 0.79 -0.73 -13.92
CA LEU A 115 1.05 -0.88 -12.49
C LEU A 115 2.00 -2.06 -12.26
N GLU A 116 3.17 -1.76 -11.72
CA GLU A 116 4.07 -2.74 -11.14
C GLU A 116 3.87 -2.83 -9.62
N VAL A 117 3.96 -4.04 -9.07
CA VAL A 117 3.83 -4.25 -7.62
C VAL A 117 5.10 -4.87 -7.10
N VAL A 118 5.85 -4.17 -6.25
CA VAL A 118 7.15 -4.61 -5.74
C VAL A 118 7.09 -4.98 -4.26
N LYS A 119 8.03 -5.83 -3.84
CA LYS A 119 8.32 -6.08 -2.43
C LYS A 119 9.54 -5.28 -2.01
N VAL A 120 9.42 -4.58 -0.89
CA VAL A 120 10.53 -3.86 -0.27
C VAL A 120 11.23 -4.81 0.71
N PRO A 121 12.55 -5.04 0.58
CA PRO A 121 13.29 -5.89 1.51
C PRO A 121 13.25 -5.28 2.91
N VAL A 122 13.33 -6.13 3.94
CA VAL A 122 13.40 -5.64 5.31
C VAL A 122 14.71 -4.89 5.55
N THR A 123 14.58 -3.68 6.10
CA THR A 123 15.71 -2.88 6.59
C THR A 123 16.33 -3.53 7.82
N LYS A 124 17.60 -3.22 8.11
CA LYS A 124 18.23 -3.67 9.35
C LYS A 124 17.38 -3.18 10.52
N PRO A 125 16.88 -4.08 11.38
CA PRO A 125 16.01 -3.66 12.47
C PRO A 125 16.80 -2.82 13.47
N VAL A 126 16.11 -1.84 14.05
CA VAL A 126 16.63 -1.00 15.13
C VAL A 126 15.93 -1.40 16.42
N ILE A 127 16.71 -1.67 17.46
CA ILE A 127 16.17 -1.89 18.80
C ILE A 127 15.92 -0.53 19.44
N LEU A 128 14.65 -0.23 19.66
CA LEU A 128 14.22 0.85 20.53
C LEU A 128 14.08 0.28 21.94
N ALA A 129 15.08 0.52 22.77
CA ALA A 129 14.91 0.37 24.20
C ALA A 129 14.06 1.54 24.70
N ARG A 130 13.12 1.27 25.62
CA ARG A 130 12.27 2.31 26.20
C ARG A 130 13.09 3.43 26.87
N GLU A 131 14.37 3.15 27.19
CA GLU A 131 15.41 4.12 27.50
C GLU A 131 16.79 3.60 27.00
N PRO A 132 17.65 4.40 26.33
CA PRO A 132 18.99 3.97 25.96
C PRO A 132 19.86 3.77 27.22
N GLY A 133 20.52 2.62 27.36
CA GLY A 133 21.35 2.33 28.55
C GLY A 133 20.57 1.92 29.79
N LEU A 134 19.43 1.25 29.58
CA LEU A 134 18.46 0.85 30.58
C LEU A 134 19.09 0.15 31.81
N SER A 135 19.31 0.91 32.89
CA SER A 135 19.57 0.39 34.23
C SER A 135 18.25 0.36 34.98
N VAL A 136 17.50 -0.74 34.82
CA VAL A 136 16.24 -0.93 35.54
C VAL A 136 16.52 -1.55 36.91
N PRO A 137 15.85 -1.10 37.98
CA PRO A 137 15.85 -1.84 39.23
C PRO A 137 15.32 -3.26 39.01
N ALA A 138 15.90 -4.22 39.74
CA ALA A 138 15.37 -5.58 39.78
C ALA A 138 13.90 -5.56 40.24
N GLY A 139 13.09 -6.44 39.64
CA GLY A 139 11.67 -6.52 39.92
C GLY A 139 10.77 -5.58 39.10
N ALA A 140 11.34 -4.63 38.34
CA ALA A 140 10.54 -3.76 37.48
C ALA A 140 10.17 -4.42 36.15
N ARG A 141 9.11 -3.88 35.53
CA ARG A 141 8.67 -4.22 34.17
C ARG A 141 9.46 -3.46 33.14
N ALA A 142 9.89 -4.15 32.09
CA ALA A 142 10.62 -3.54 30.98
C ALA A 142 10.28 -4.23 29.66
N SER A 143 10.54 -3.54 28.55
CA SER A 143 10.46 -4.13 27.22
C SER A 143 11.46 -3.51 26.25
N LEU A 144 11.85 -4.33 25.27
CA LEU A 144 12.62 -3.92 24.10
C LEU A 144 11.73 -4.04 22.87
N ALA A 145 11.68 -3.00 22.05
CA ALA A 145 10.96 -3.00 20.78
C ALA A 145 11.93 -3.12 19.62
N CYS A 146 11.63 -4.01 18.66
CA CYS A 146 12.36 -4.17 17.43
C CYS A 146 11.57 -3.52 16.29
N VAL A 147 12.11 -2.46 15.70
CA VAL A 147 11.46 -1.75 14.60
C VAL A 147 12.20 -2.03 13.31
N ALA A 148 11.47 -2.57 12.33
CA ALA A 148 11.96 -2.82 10.98
C ALA A 148 10.90 -2.34 9.98
N SER A 149 11.35 -1.85 8.84
CA SER A 149 10.51 -1.48 7.71
C SER A 149 10.74 -2.43 6.55
N GLY A 150 9.70 -2.70 5.77
CA GLY A 150 9.73 -3.63 4.64
C GLY A 150 8.31 -4.08 4.29
N SER A 151 8.15 -4.86 3.22
CA SER A 151 6.84 -5.39 2.87
C SER A 151 6.35 -6.43 3.88
N PRO A 152 5.15 -6.28 4.48
CA PRO A 152 4.57 -7.27 5.39
C PRO A 152 4.23 -8.59 4.69
N PRO A 153 4.28 -9.76 5.35
CA PRO A 153 4.50 -9.93 6.78
C PRO A 153 5.99 -9.91 7.14
N ILE A 154 6.33 -9.10 8.14
CA ILE A 154 7.66 -9.09 8.75
C ILE A 154 7.64 -10.07 9.93
N ARG A 155 8.61 -10.97 9.98
CA ARG A 155 8.84 -11.89 11.09
C ARG A 155 10.00 -11.39 11.94
N TYR A 156 9.83 -11.46 13.25
CA TYR A 156 10.84 -11.05 14.22
C TYR A 156 11.44 -12.25 14.92
N ARG A 157 12.70 -12.16 15.31
CA ARG A 157 13.40 -13.13 16.15
C ARG A 157 14.29 -12.38 17.13
N TRP A 158 14.16 -12.70 18.41
CA TRP A 158 14.97 -12.13 19.49
C TRP A 158 16.02 -13.11 19.95
N PHE A 159 17.19 -12.57 20.26
CA PHE A 159 18.33 -13.34 20.72
C PHE A 159 19.04 -12.64 21.89
N ARG A 160 19.54 -13.45 22.83
CA ARG A 160 20.48 -13.01 23.86
C ARG A 160 21.90 -13.36 23.44
N GLY A 161 22.80 -12.38 23.47
CA GLY A 161 24.19 -12.50 23.05
C GLY A 161 24.56 -11.46 22.00
N ALA A 162 25.72 -11.63 21.36
CA ALA A 162 26.14 -10.81 20.24
C ALA A 162 25.87 -11.53 18.90
N PRO A 163 25.55 -10.80 17.81
CA PRO A 163 25.43 -11.39 16.48
C PRO A 163 26.71 -12.16 16.09
N GLY A 164 26.57 -13.37 15.54
CA GLY A 164 27.70 -14.21 15.12
C GLY A 164 28.36 -15.06 16.21
N ALA A 165 27.90 -14.97 17.47
CA ALA A 165 28.24 -15.90 18.54
C ALA A 165 27.11 -16.93 18.76
N ALA A 166 27.30 -17.89 19.67
CA ALA A 166 26.23 -18.77 20.13
C ALA A 166 25.18 -17.95 20.89
N ALA A 167 24.17 -17.45 20.17
CA ALA A 167 23.10 -16.62 20.72
C ALA A 167 21.87 -17.48 21.08
N LEU A 168 21.25 -17.19 22.22
CA LEU A 168 20.08 -17.94 22.71
C LEU A 168 18.79 -17.32 22.14
N PRO A 169 17.93 -18.08 21.46
CA PRO A 169 16.64 -17.57 20.99
C PRO A 169 15.69 -17.30 22.17
N LEU A 170 14.97 -16.18 22.12
CA LEU A 170 14.08 -15.74 23.20
C LEU A 170 12.62 -15.57 22.79
N GLY A 171 12.35 -15.15 21.54
CA GLY A 171 10.98 -14.84 21.13
C GLY A 171 10.86 -14.46 19.66
N SER A 172 9.62 -14.34 19.20
CA SER A 172 9.27 -14.10 17.79
C SER A 172 8.36 -12.89 17.56
N GLN A 173 8.07 -12.12 18.60
CA GLN A 173 7.26 -10.92 18.53
C GLN A 173 8.12 -9.67 18.29
N ALA A 174 7.50 -8.58 17.82
CA ALA A 174 8.19 -7.30 17.64
C ALA A 174 8.66 -6.69 18.97
N GLU A 175 8.01 -7.05 20.08
CA GLU A 175 8.37 -6.62 21.43
C GLU A 175 8.81 -7.82 22.26
N LEU A 176 9.90 -7.67 23.00
CA LEU A 176 10.35 -8.60 24.03
C LEU A 176 10.13 -7.93 25.39
N ALA A 177 9.25 -8.50 26.21
CA ALA A 177 8.83 -7.91 27.48
C ALA A 177 9.17 -8.83 28.67
N TRP A 178 9.45 -8.19 29.82
CA TRP A 178 9.65 -8.82 31.11
C TRP A 178 8.66 -8.24 32.12
N ASP A 179 7.95 -9.12 32.83
CA ASP A 179 7.04 -8.71 33.90
C ASP A 179 7.78 -8.33 35.20
N SER A 180 8.96 -8.89 35.41
CA SER A 180 9.81 -8.64 36.58
C SER A 180 11.26 -8.99 36.25
N LEU A 181 12.08 -8.00 35.94
CA LEU A 181 13.50 -8.19 35.60
C LEU A 181 14.31 -8.78 36.75
N GLN A 182 15.19 -9.73 36.41
CA GLN A 182 16.18 -10.28 37.32
C GLN A 182 17.60 -9.83 36.96
N PRO A 183 18.55 -9.80 37.92
CA PRO A 183 19.95 -9.53 37.60
C PRO A 183 20.54 -10.48 36.55
N SER A 184 20.02 -11.71 36.48
CA SER A 184 20.38 -12.71 35.47
C SER A 184 19.90 -12.37 34.05
N ASP A 185 19.04 -11.36 33.87
CA ASP A 185 18.57 -10.88 32.56
C ASP A 185 19.49 -9.78 32.00
N ALA A 186 20.50 -9.32 32.76
CA ALA A 186 21.47 -8.37 32.24
C ALA A 186 22.27 -8.98 31.07
N GLY A 187 22.44 -8.23 29.99
CA GLY A 187 23.23 -8.68 28.85
C GLY A 187 22.94 -7.92 27.56
N THR A 188 23.58 -8.37 26.49
CA THR A 188 23.35 -7.85 25.14
C THR A 188 22.21 -8.61 24.47
N TYR A 189 21.33 -7.86 23.82
CA TYR A 189 20.19 -8.38 23.07
C TYR A 189 20.26 -7.85 21.65
N PHE A 190 19.92 -8.70 20.69
CA PHE A 190 19.70 -8.28 19.31
C PHE A 190 18.41 -8.89 18.77
N CYS A 191 17.85 -8.24 17.76
CA CYS A 191 16.71 -8.74 17.04
C CYS A 191 17.05 -8.86 15.55
N GLU A 192 16.45 -9.84 14.90
CA GLU A 192 16.44 -10.00 13.46
C GLU A 192 15.02 -9.83 12.96
N ALA A 193 14.88 -9.19 11.80
CA ALA A 193 13.61 -9.01 11.13
C ALA A 193 13.76 -9.41 9.66
N GLU A 194 12.82 -10.20 9.15
CA GLU A 194 12.83 -10.70 7.79
C GLU A 194 11.44 -10.66 7.15
N ASN A 195 11.37 -10.47 5.84
CA ASN A 195 10.16 -10.72 5.06
C ASN A 195 10.44 -11.76 3.97
N ARG A 196 9.38 -12.42 3.48
CA ARG A 196 9.41 -13.35 2.33
C ARG A 196 8.85 -12.68 1.08
#